data_AF-A0A293LNZ4-F1
#
_entry.id   AF-A0A293LNZ4-F1
#
_cell.length_a   1.000
_cell.length_b   1.000
_cell.length_c   1.000
_cell.angle_alpha   90.00
_cell.angle_beta   90.00
_cell.angle_gamma   90.00
#
_symmetry.space_group_name_H-M   'P 1'
#
loop_
_entity.id
_entity.type
_entity.pdbx_description
1 polymer ?
#
loop_
_entity_poly.entity_id
_entity_poly.type
_entity_poly.pdbx_seq_one_letter_code
_entity_poly.pdbx_strand_id
1 'polypeptide(L)'
;MRPVILLVVAATAVAVPLERTCSRQCTGSSKFSYRPGTVYSYDYRTRSETSMQGTMQDKAALIMDAQVDLHVLGACDFALELRNVRLTEEGGTADQTDFQRSLEQMPLKFSFQDGRVVDVCPSEGDSPRVINIKKGILSLIQNSMNK
;
A
#
# COMPACT_ATOMS: atom_id res chain seq x y z
N MET A 1 -32.39 -59.35 15.75
CA MET A 1 -31.96 -58.63 14.54
C MET A 1 -32.14 -57.14 14.82
N ARG A 2 -31.05 -56.36 14.92
CA ARG A 2 -31.10 -54.92 15.22
C ARG A 2 -30.72 -54.14 13.95
N PRO A 3 -31.52 -53.16 13.50
CA PRO A 3 -31.17 -52.36 12.32
C PRO A 3 -30.13 -51.29 12.71
N VAL A 4 -29.06 -51.19 11.92
CA VAL A 4 -28.08 -50.10 12.02
C VAL A 4 -28.52 -49.04 11.02
N ILE A 5 -28.87 -47.85 11.51
CA ILE A 5 -29.23 -46.69 10.69
C ILE A 5 -27.95 -45.92 10.38
N LEU A 6 -27.57 -45.88 9.10
CA LEU A 6 -26.42 -45.14 8.61
C LEU A 6 -26.87 -43.70 8.29
N LEU A 7 -26.37 -42.73 9.04
CA LEU A 7 -26.69 -41.31 8.87
C LEU A 7 -25.58 -40.65 8.03
N VAL A 8 -25.86 -40.41 6.76
CA VAL A 8 -24.93 -39.75 5.82
C VAL A 8 -25.07 -38.24 6.00
N VAL A 9 -24.06 -37.60 6.58
CA VAL A 9 -23.98 -36.13 6.67
C VAL A 9 -23.30 -35.62 5.40
N ALA A 10 -24.08 -35.04 4.49
CA ALA A 10 -23.54 -34.32 3.33
C ALA A 10 -23.10 -32.92 3.78
N ALA A 11 -21.79 -32.72 3.95
CA ALA A 11 -21.22 -31.40 4.16
C ALA A 11 -21.13 -30.67 2.81
N THR A 12 -22.08 -29.78 2.53
CA THR A 12 -21.97 -28.84 1.40
C THR A 12 -21.01 -27.73 1.79
N ALA A 13 -19.76 -27.83 1.34
CA ALA A 13 -18.81 -26.73 1.41
C ALA A 13 -19.24 -25.64 0.43
N VAL A 14 -19.93 -24.61 0.92
CA VAL A 14 -20.13 -23.39 0.15
C VAL A 14 -18.80 -22.65 0.13
N ALA A 15 -18.06 -22.77 -0.97
CA ALA A 15 -16.85 -21.98 -1.20
C ALA A 15 -17.27 -20.52 -1.40
N VAL A 16 -17.13 -19.70 -0.36
CA VAL A 16 -17.22 -18.25 -0.48
C VAL A 16 -15.94 -17.79 -1.20
N PRO A 17 -16.03 -17.12 -2.36
CA PRO A 17 -14.83 -16.61 -3.02
C PRO A 17 -14.21 -15.53 -2.12
N LEU A 18 -13.03 -15.81 -1.60
CA LEU A 18 -12.26 -14.89 -0.77
C LEU A 18 -11.38 -13.98 -1.64
N GLU A 19 -11.95 -13.36 -2.67
CA GLU A 19 -11.31 -12.20 -3.30
C GLU A 19 -11.90 -10.95 -2.65
N ARG A 20 -11.27 -10.50 -1.56
CA ARG A 20 -11.62 -9.21 -0.97
C ARG A 20 -11.12 -8.10 -1.89
N THR A 21 -11.99 -7.61 -2.76
CA THR A 21 -11.82 -6.34 -3.45
C THR A 21 -11.64 -5.24 -2.41
N CYS A 22 -10.69 -4.32 -2.61
CA CYS A 22 -10.47 -3.24 -1.65
C CYS A 22 -11.54 -2.15 -1.81
N SER A 23 -11.95 -1.92 -3.06
CA SER A 23 -13.01 -0.97 -3.39
C SER A 23 -14.35 -1.41 -2.81
N ARG A 24 -14.95 -0.54 -1.98
CA ARG A 24 -16.34 -0.70 -1.51
C ARG A 24 -17.35 -0.22 -2.55
N GLN A 25 -16.94 0.76 -3.34
CA GLN A 25 -17.68 1.34 -4.45
C GLN A 25 -16.71 1.60 -5.60
N CYS A 26 -17.16 1.32 -6.83
CA CYS A 26 -16.37 1.57 -8.04
C CYS A 26 -17.32 2.11 -9.12
N THR A 27 -17.11 3.37 -9.51
CA THR A 27 -17.89 4.03 -10.57
C THR A 27 -17.45 3.62 -11.97
N GLY A 28 -16.28 2.98 -12.09
CA GLY A 28 -15.65 2.64 -13.37
C GLY A 28 -15.16 3.85 -14.17
N SER A 29 -15.30 5.06 -13.62
CA SER A 29 -14.76 6.27 -14.22
C SER A 29 -13.25 6.33 -14.02
N SER A 30 -12.54 6.61 -15.11
CA SER A 30 -11.09 6.73 -15.12
C SER A 30 -10.69 8.04 -15.78
N LYS A 31 -10.38 9.01 -14.93
CA LYS A 31 -9.73 10.26 -15.36
C LYS A 31 -8.28 10.05 -15.76
N PHE A 32 -7.58 9.18 -15.06
CA PHE A 32 -6.17 8.88 -15.27
C PHE A 32 -6.09 7.49 -15.90
N SER A 33 -5.68 7.41 -17.17
CA SER A 33 -5.76 6.22 -18.04
C SER A 33 -4.82 5.06 -17.64
N TYR A 34 -4.86 4.65 -16.37
CA TYR A 34 -4.21 3.46 -15.85
C TYR A 34 -4.81 2.21 -16.48
N ARG A 35 -3.95 1.31 -16.96
CA ARG A 35 -4.35 0.08 -17.64
C ARG A 35 -4.30 -1.11 -16.68
N PRO A 36 -5.42 -1.84 -16.47
CA PRO A 36 -5.40 -3.08 -15.69
C PRO A 36 -4.35 -4.07 -16.20
N GLY A 37 -3.69 -4.78 -15.27
CA GLY A 37 -2.59 -5.69 -15.55
C GLY A 37 -1.25 -5.00 -15.85
N THR A 38 -1.17 -3.68 -15.76
CA THR A 38 0.07 -2.92 -15.94
C THR A 38 0.66 -2.51 -14.59
N VAL A 39 2.00 -2.50 -14.51
CA VAL A 39 2.75 -1.97 -13.37
C VAL A 39 3.39 -0.65 -13.78
N TYR A 40 3.14 0.39 -12.99
CA TYR A 40 3.75 1.70 -13.17
C TYR A 40 4.80 1.89 -12.08
N SER A 41 6.08 1.91 -12.47
CA SER A 41 7.21 2.03 -11.56
C SER A 41 7.72 3.48 -11.50
N TYR A 42 7.94 3.98 -10.29
CA TYR A 42 8.43 5.33 -10.02
C TYR A 42 9.59 5.30 -9.03
N ASP A 43 10.54 6.21 -9.20
CA ASP A 43 11.54 6.49 -8.17
C ASP A 43 10.95 7.50 -7.17
N TYR A 44 10.95 7.13 -5.89
CA TYR A 44 10.46 7.95 -4.80
C TYR A 44 11.62 8.38 -3.91
N ARG A 45 11.67 9.69 -3.65
CA ARG A 45 12.64 10.29 -2.73
C ARG A 45 11.95 11.33 -1.86
N THR A 46 12.16 11.24 -0.55
CA THR A 46 11.71 12.26 0.40
C THR A 46 12.80 12.60 1.41
N ARG A 47 12.82 13.86 1.85
CA ARG A 47 13.71 14.38 2.88
C ARG A 47 12.87 15.12 3.91
N SER A 48 12.92 14.67 5.15
CA SER A 48 12.30 15.32 6.30
C SER A 48 13.41 15.92 7.16
N GLU A 49 13.46 17.24 7.26
CA GLU A 49 14.50 17.97 8.00
C GLU A 49 13.87 18.71 9.19
N THR A 50 14.50 18.60 10.36
CA THR A 50 14.16 19.36 11.56
C THR A 50 15.32 20.28 11.92
N SER A 51 15.02 21.55 12.20
CA SER A 51 16.02 22.57 12.53
C SER A 51 15.47 23.53 13.59
N MET A 52 16.34 24.10 14.42
CA MET A 52 15.98 25.17 15.36
C MET A 52 16.22 26.55 14.72
N GLN A 53 15.27 27.47 14.87
CA GLN A 53 15.46 28.85 14.39
C GLN A 53 16.62 29.53 15.13
N GLY A 54 17.59 30.05 14.38
CA GLY A 54 18.74 30.79 14.94
C GLY A 54 20.05 30.02 15.02
N THR A 55 20.05 28.69 14.83
CA THR A 55 21.29 27.90 14.67
C THR A 55 21.36 27.31 13.27
N MET A 56 22.42 27.62 12.50
CA MET A 56 22.61 27.06 11.16
C MET A 56 23.16 25.63 11.18
N GLN A 57 23.68 25.17 12.34
CA GLN A 57 24.47 23.94 12.47
C GLN A 57 23.71 22.74 13.02
N ASP A 58 22.55 22.91 13.68
CA ASP A 58 21.81 21.81 14.29
C ASP A 58 20.63 21.40 13.40
N LYS A 59 20.95 20.63 12.35
CA LYS A 59 19.96 20.06 11.42
C LYS A 59 19.98 18.55 11.54
N ALA A 60 18.81 17.97 11.78
CA ALA A 60 18.60 16.54 11.70
C ALA A 60 17.72 16.26 10.50
N ALA A 61 18.21 15.49 9.51
CA ALA A 61 17.41 15.09 8.37
C ALA A 61 17.33 13.57 8.24
N LEU A 62 16.14 13.09 7.89
CA LEU A 62 15.87 11.72 7.47
C LEU A 62 15.59 11.73 5.96
N ILE A 63 16.31 10.92 5.21
CA ILE A 63 16.12 10.74 3.77
C ILE A 63 15.66 9.32 3.51
N MET A 64 14.59 9.18 2.73
CA MET A 64 14.08 7.91 2.25
C MET A 64 14.12 7.88 0.73
N ASP A 65 14.80 6.86 0.19
CA ASP A 65 14.82 6.51 -1.22
C ASP A 65 14.14 5.15 -1.40
N ALA A 66 13.27 5.00 -2.40
CA ALA A 66 12.61 3.74 -2.72
C ALA A 66 12.15 3.70 -4.18
N GLN A 67 11.94 2.50 -4.71
CA GLN A 67 11.16 2.31 -5.93
C GLN A 67 9.72 1.97 -5.55
N VAL A 68 8.76 2.64 -6.17
CA VAL A 68 7.33 2.46 -5.95
C VAL A 68 6.71 1.81 -7.18
N ASP A 69 6.16 0.63 -7.03
CA ASP A 69 5.41 -0.06 -8.06
C ASP A 69 3.91 0.05 -7.77
N LEU A 70 3.19 0.68 -8.71
CA LEU A 70 1.74 0.74 -8.71
C LEU A 70 1.19 -0.34 -9.63
N HIS A 71 0.65 -1.39 -9.03
CA HIS A 71 -0.01 -2.48 -9.73
C HIS A 71 -1.49 -2.14 -9.93
N VAL A 72 -1.94 -2.11 -11.19
CA VAL A 72 -3.35 -1.89 -11.53
C VAL A 72 -4.05 -3.24 -11.59
N LEU A 73 -4.78 -3.60 -10.53
CA LEU A 73 -5.43 -4.91 -10.41
C LEU A 73 -6.76 -4.95 -11.15
N GLY A 74 -7.48 -3.82 -11.16
CA GLY A 74 -8.78 -3.68 -11.81
C GLY A 74 -9.10 -2.22 -12.15
N ALA A 75 -10.37 -1.92 -12.42
CA ALA A 75 -10.79 -0.56 -12.77
C ALA A 75 -10.59 0.43 -11.61
N CYS A 76 -10.85 0.00 -10.37
CA CYS A 76 -10.70 0.82 -9.17
C CYS A 76 -9.73 0.23 -8.15
N ASP A 77 -9.28 -1.02 -8.31
CA ASP A 77 -8.43 -1.72 -7.34
C ASP A 77 -6.96 -1.66 -7.75
N PHE A 78 -6.12 -1.20 -6.82
CA PHE A 78 -4.69 -1.00 -7.01
C PHE A 78 -3.92 -1.60 -5.83
N ALA A 79 -2.64 -1.88 -6.07
CA ALA A 79 -1.69 -2.21 -5.00
C ALA A 79 -0.41 -1.40 -5.15
N LEU A 80 0.08 -0.87 -4.03
CA LEU A 80 1.36 -0.18 -3.92
C LEU A 80 2.37 -1.11 -3.28
N GLU A 81 3.46 -1.38 -3.99
CA GLU A 81 4.60 -2.17 -3.52
C GLU A 81 5.84 -1.27 -3.46
N LEU A 82 6.65 -1.45 -2.41
CA LEU A 82 7.91 -0.73 -2.24
C LEU A 82 9.07 -1.71 -2.43
N ARG A 83 10.10 -1.28 -3.18
CA ARG A 83 11.35 -2.02 -3.36
C ARG A 83 12.55 -1.12 -3.14
N ASN A 84 13.68 -1.74 -2.79
CA ASN A 84 14.97 -1.07 -2.64
C ASN A 84 14.91 0.13 -1.68
N VAL A 85 14.15 0.00 -0.59
CA VAL A 85 13.93 1.03 0.43
C VAL A 85 15.24 1.26 1.18
N ARG A 86 15.69 2.51 1.18
CA ARG A 86 16.87 2.96 1.94
C ARG A 86 16.46 4.14 2.82
N LEU A 87 16.73 4.02 4.11
CA LEU A 87 16.58 5.10 5.09
C LEU A 87 17.96 5.54 5.54
N THR A 88 18.23 6.83 5.43
CA THR A 88 19.51 7.44 5.82
C THR A 88 19.26 8.66 6.70
N GLU A 89 20.09 8.84 7.71
CA GLU A 89 20.08 10.04 8.55
C GLU A 89 21.27 10.94 8.14
N GLU A 90 21.08 12.24 8.18
CA GLU A 90 22.18 13.18 7.93
C GLU A 90 23.17 13.09 9.11
N GLY A 91 24.32 12.45 8.86
CA GLY A 91 25.32 12.12 9.88
C GLY A 91 25.59 10.61 10.06
N GLY A 92 24.81 9.72 9.44
CA GLY A 92 25.03 8.28 9.50
C GLY A 92 23.87 7.43 8.93
N THR A 93 24.05 6.12 8.88
CA THR A 93 22.95 5.21 8.53
C THR A 93 22.03 5.03 9.73
N ALA A 94 20.74 5.34 9.55
CA ALA A 94 19.72 4.91 10.48
C ALA A 94 19.70 3.38 10.49
N ASP A 95 20.11 2.73 11.57
CA ASP A 95 20.02 1.27 11.69
C ASP A 95 18.57 0.85 11.93
N GLN A 96 17.78 0.92 10.86
CA GLN A 96 16.36 0.60 10.82
C GLN A 96 16.10 -0.52 9.81
N THR A 97 17.02 -1.48 9.72
CA THR A 97 16.98 -2.57 8.74
C THR A 97 15.69 -3.39 8.83
N ASP A 98 15.18 -3.66 10.04
CA ASP A 98 13.88 -4.34 10.23
C ASP A 98 12.71 -3.50 9.72
N PHE A 99 12.73 -2.19 9.96
CA PHE A 99 11.67 -1.31 9.49
C PHE A 99 11.70 -1.15 7.97
N GLN A 100 12.88 -1.02 7.37
CA GLN A 100 13.06 -1.04 5.91
C GLN A 100 12.47 -2.32 5.31
N ARG A 101 12.82 -3.49 5.86
CA ARG A 101 12.24 -4.77 5.44
C ARG A 101 10.71 -4.78 5.60
N SER A 102 10.18 -4.24 6.69
CA SER A 102 8.73 -4.19 6.91
C SER A 102 7.98 -3.32 5.90
N LEU A 103 8.64 -2.32 5.30
CA LEU A 103 8.06 -1.49 4.25
C LEU A 103 7.88 -2.26 2.93
N GLU A 104 8.80 -3.20 2.65
CA GLU A 104 8.82 -4.02 1.43
C GLU A 104 8.01 -5.33 1.55
N GLN A 105 7.71 -5.78 2.77
CA GLN A 105 7.13 -7.10 3.03
C GLN A 105 5.79 -7.37 2.32
N MET A 106 4.84 -6.44 2.40
CA MET A 106 3.47 -6.63 1.90
C MET A 106 3.03 -5.45 1.03
N PRO A 107 2.37 -5.68 -0.10
CA PRO A 107 1.78 -4.59 -0.87
C PRO A 107 0.59 -3.98 -0.10
N LEU A 108 0.43 -2.66 -0.20
CA LEU A 108 -0.76 -1.97 0.33
C LEU A 108 -1.82 -1.89 -0.77
N LYS A 109 -2.94 -2.58 -0.58
CA LYS A 109 -4.09 -2.48 -1.47
C LYS A 109 -4.87 -1.21 -1.18
N PHE A 110 -5.37 -0.56 -2.22
CA PHE A 110 -6.19 0.65 -2.10
C PHE A 110 -7.14 0.76 -3.28
N SER A 111 -8.23 1.52 -3.10
CA SER A 111 -9.12 1.88 -4.18
C SER A 111 -8.79 3.27 -4.71
N PHE A 112 -8.71 3.41 -6.03
CA PHE A 112 -8.40 4.66 -6.71
C PHE A 112 -9.34 4.91 -7.88
N GLN A 113 -10.00 6.07 -7.86
CA GLN A 113 -10.96 6.48 -8.87
C GLN A 113 -10.89 7.98 -9.09
N ASP A 114 -10.80 8.40 -10.35
CA ASP A 114 -10.76 9.80 -10.77
C ASP A 114 -9.77 10.70 -10.02
N GLY A 115 -8.60 10.17 -9.67
CA GLY A 115 -7.59 10.93 -8.93
C GLY A 115 -7.77 10.91 -7.43
N ARG A 116 -8.70 10.12 -6.91
CA ARG A 116 -8.92 9.98 -5.47
C ARG A 116 -8.62 8.58 -4.98
N VAL A 117 -7.81 8.48 -3.95
CA VAL A 117 -7.74 7.27 -3.12
C VAL A 117 -8.94 7.29 -2.16
N VAL A 118 -9.83 6.29 -2.25
CA VAL A 118 -11.10 6.26 -1.49
C VAL A 118 -10.98 5.36 -0.27
N ASP A 119 -10.52 4.12 -0.45
CA ASP A 119 -10.31 3.13 0.60
C ASP A 119 -8.85 2.68 0.61
N VAL A 120 -8.35 2.36 1.80
CA VAL A 120 -7.04 1.73 2.00
C VAL A 120 -7.25 0.45 2.77
N CYS A 121 -6.69 -0.66 2.27
CA CYS A 121 -6.88 -2.01 2.80
C CYS A 121 -5.51 -2.60 3.19
N PRO A 122 -5.04 -2.38 4.43
CA PRO A 122 -3.81 -2.96 4.93
C PRO A 122 -3.84 -4.49 4.96
N SER A 123 -2.68 -5.12 4.79
CA SER A 123 -2.53 -6.57 4.98
C SER A 123 -2.42 -6.90 6.47
N GLU A 124 -2.80 -8.14 6.84
CA GLU A 124 -2.54 -8.64 8.19
C GLU A 124 -1.02 -8.66 8.42
N GLY A 125 -0.56 -7.92 9.43
CA GLY A 125 0.88 -7.75 9.74
C GLY A 125 1.46 -6.37 9.41
N ASP A 126 0.78 -5.54 8.62
CA ASP A 126 1.22 -4.17 8.39
C ASP A 126 1.10 -3.33 9.67
N SER A 127 2.23 -2.81 10.17
CA SER A 127 2.20 -1.89 11.31
C SER A 127 1.63 -0.52 10.92
N PRO A 128 1.03 0.24 11.86
CA PRO A 128 0.57 1.60 11.58
C PRO A 128 1.64 2.52 10.98
N ARG A 129 2.91 2.33 11.36
CA ARG A 129 4.06 3.08 10.80
C ARG A 129 4.26 2.78 9.31
N VAL A 130 4.28 1.51 8.93
CA VAL A 130 4.39 1.08 7.53
C VAL A 130 3.23 1.63 6.69
N ILE A 131 2.00 1.49 7.21
CA ILE A 131 0.79 1.98 6.54
C ILE A 131 0.88 3.49 6.32
N ASN A 132 1.33 4.25 7.31
CA ASN A 132 1.40 5.71 7.21
C ASN A 132 2.47 6.18 6.22
N ILE A 133 3.62 5.49 6.11
CA ILE A 133 4.61 5.79 5.06
C ILE A 133 4.01 5.55 3.67
N LYS A 134 3.37 4.39 3.46
CA LYS A 134 2.71 4.07 2.19
C LYS A 134 1.57 5.05 1.87
N LYS A 135 0.78 5.47 2.86
CA LYS A 135 -0.23 6.54 2.72
C LYS A 135 0.40 7.89 2.34
N GLY A 136 1.57 8.21 2.89
CA GLY A 136 2.35 9.38 2.48
C GLY A 136 2.65 9.36 0.98
N ILE A 137 3.08 8.22 0.45
CA ILE A 137 3.31 8.05 -1.01
C ILE A 137 1.99 8.16 -1.78
N LEU A 138 0.92 7.48 -1.32
CA LEU A 138 -0.41 7.55 -1.95
C LEU A 138 -1.00 8.97 -1.96
N SER A 139 -0.58 9.85 -1.04
CA SER A 139 -1.02 11.25 -1.04
C SER A 139 -0.54 12.01 -2.29
N LEU A 140 0.56 11.60 -2.91
CA LEU A 140 1.13 12.25 -4.09
C LEU A 140 0.32 11.98 -5.37
N ILE A 141 -0.43 10.87 -5.40
CA ILE A 141 -1.27 10.51 -6.56
C ILE A 141 -2.69 11.09 -6.46
N GLN A 142 -3.03 11.74 -5.34
CA GLN A 142 -4.29 12.46 -5.17
C GLN A 142 -4.30 13.68 -6.09
N ASN A 143 -5.27 13.75 -7.01
CA ASN A 143 -5.31 14.79 -8.03
C ASN A 143 -6.75 15.16 -8.44
N SER A 144 -7.13 16.42 -8.20
CA SER A 144 -8.48 16.96 -8.45
C SER A 144 -8.60 17.80 -9.71
N MET A 145 -7.67 17.72 -10.68
CA MET A 145 -7.79 18.48 -11.93
C MET A 145 -9.07 18.06 -12.69
N ASN A 146 -9.52 18.86 -13.65
CA ASN A 146 -10.58 18.44 -14.58
C ASN A 146 -9.95 17.84 -15.84
N LYS A 147 -10.75 17.16 -16.66
CA LYS A 147 -10.33 16.78 -18.02
C LYS A 147 -10.36 17.99 -18.95
#